data_AF-A0A8T6ZZI8-F1
#
_entry.id   AF-A0A8T6ZZI8-F1
#
_cell.length_a   1.000
_cell.length_b   1.000
_cell.length_c   1.000
_cell.angle_alpha   90.00
_cell.angle_beta   90.00
_cell.angle_gamma   90.00
#
_symmetry.space_group_name_H-M   'P 1'
#
loop_
_entity.id
_entity.type
_entity.pdbx_description
1 polymer ?
#
loop_
_entity_poly.entity_id
_entity_poly.type
_entity_poly.pdbx_seq_one_letter_code
_entity_poly.pdbx_strand_id
1 'polypeptide(L)'
;MTSSRPYLLRAMYEWIVDNGMTPYVLVDTRNDQVIIPRQFEEDGKIVLNLGPSAVQSLDLGIEAVSFDARFDGSSMDVFVPIEFILAIYT
;
A
#
# COMPACT_ATOMS: atom_id res chain seq x y z
N MET A 1 -1.72 15.62 -18.81
CA MET A 1 -0.64 15.52 -17.80
C MET A 1 -0.88 14.26 -17.01
N THR A 2 0.17 13.51 -16.66
CA THR A 2 0.07 12.32 -15.82
C THR A 2 -0.15 12.69 -14.36
N SER A 3 -0.74 11.80 -13.56
CA SER A 3 -0.96 12.02 -12.13
C SER A 3 0.37 12.13 -11.38
N SER A 4 0.48 13.08 -10.44
CA SER A 4 1.64 13.19 -9.55
C SER A 4 1.61 12.22 -8.37
N ARG A 5 0.45 11.60 -8.07
CA ARG A 5 0.27 10.70 -6.92
C ARG A 5 1.32 9.59 -6.80
N PRO A 6 1.64 8.77 -7.84
CA PRO A 6 2.60 7.68 -7.67
C PRO A 6 4.02 8.18 -7.41
N TYR A 7 4.37 9.37 -7.91
CA TYR A 7 5.68 9.98 -7.69
C TYR A 7 5.81 10.49 -6.25
N LEU A 8 4.77 11.18 -5.75
CA LEU A 8 4.74 11.65 -4.36
C LEU A 8 4.70 10.48 -3.38
N LEU A 9 3.97 9.41 -3.70
CA LEU A 9 3.93 8.19 -2.89
C LEU A 9 5.31 7.58 -2.71
N ARG A 10 6.07 7.40 -3.81
CA ARG A 10 7.46 6.90 -3.76
C ARG A 10 8.38 7.82 -2.96
N ALA A 11 8.34 9.13 -3.22
CA ALA A 11 9.18 10.09 -2.51
C ALA A 11 8.90 10.08 -0.99
N MET A 12 7.62 10.00 -0.60
CA MET A 12 7.23 9.90 0.81
C MET A 12 7.65 8.54 1.42
N TYR A 13 7.49 7.44 0.69
CA TYR A 13 7.94 6.13 1.13
C TYR A 13 9.44 6.12 1.42
N GLU A 14 10.26 6.57 0.46
CA GLU A 14 11.72 6.66 0.60
C GLU A 14 12.10 7.52 1.79
N TRP A 15 11.49 8.72 1.91
CA TRP A 15 11.76 9.60 3.03
C TRP A 15 11.40 8.97 4.39
N ILE A 16 10.26 8.27 4.50
CA ILE A 16 9.86 7.59 5.74
C ILE A 16 10.88 6.51 6.12
N VAL A 17 11.29 5.68 5.16
CA VAL A 17 12.24 4.59 5.38
C VAL A 17 13.63 5.11 5.73
N ASP A 18 14.13 6.15 5.06
CA ASP A 18 15.43 6.77 5.33
C ASP A 18 15.51 7.36 6.75
N ASN A 19 14.36 7.73 7.32
CA ASN A 19 14.26 8.22 8.70
C ASN A 19 14.03 7.09 9.72
N GLY A 20 14.14 5.81 9.33
CA GLY A 20 13.98 4.66 10.21
C GLY A 20 12.55 4.46 10.71
N MET A 21 11.56 5.03 10.03
CA MET A 21 10.14 4.91 10.36
C MET A 21 9.45 3.85 9.48
N THR A 22 8.23 3.45 9.86
CA THR A 22 7.47 2.43 9.13
C THR A 22 6.43 3.09 8.22
N PRO A 23 6.49 2.91 6.89
CA PRO A 23 5.49 3.46 5.99
C PRO A 23 4.19 2.66 6.05
N TYR A 24 3.09 3.36 6.31
CA TYR A 24 1.73 2.85 6.23
C TYR A 24 0.96 3.56 5.12
N VAL A 25 0.13 2.81 4.39
CA VAL A 25 -0.81 3.38 3.42
C VAL A 25 -2.24 3.14 3.86
N LEU A 26 -3.07 4.17 3.72
CA LEU A 26 -4.53 4.05 3.85
C LEU A 26 -5.12 3.80 2.46
N VAL A 27 -5.91 2.75 2.33
CA VAL A 27 -6.50 2.32 1.07
C VAL A 27 -8.02 2.34 1.17
N ASP A 28 -8.69 2.84 0.13
CA ASP A 28 -10.13 2.67 -0.09
C ASP A 28 -10.37 1.30 -0.72
N THR A 29 -11.11 0.42 -0.05
CA THR A 29 -11.31 -0.95 -0.51
C THR A 29 -12.57 -1.09 -1.35
N ARG A 30 -13.46 -0.09 -1.46
CA ARG A 30 -14.81 -0.29 -2.03
C ARG A 30 -14.88 -0.71 -3.51
N ASN A 31 -13.76 -0.69 -4.22
CA ASN A 31 -13.65 -1.16 -5.61
C ASN A 31 -13.04 -2.56 -5.69
N ASP A 32 -13.58 -3.42 -6.55
CA ASP A 32 -13.15 -4.81 -6.74
C ASP A 32 -11.75 -4.95 -7.40
N GLN A 33 -11.22 -3.88 -8.01
CA GLN A 33 -9.85 -3.84 -8.52
C GLN A 33 -8.80 -3.80 -7.40
N VAL A 34 -9.21 -3.51 -6.16
CA VAL A 34 -8.34 -3.59 -4.98
C VAL A 34 -8.31 -5.04 -4.49
N ILE A 35 -7.15 -5.67 -4.61
CA ILE A 35 -6.91 -7.04 -4.16
C ILE A 35 -6.19 -6.97 -2.82
N ILE A 36 -6.95 -7.20 -1.76
CA ILE A 36 -6.53 -7.24 -0.36
C ILE A 36 -7.35 -8.32 0.35
N PRO A 37 -6.91 -8.82 1.52
CA PRO A 37 -7.72 -9.74 2.30
C PRO A 37 -8.90 -9.00 2.93
N ARG A 38 -10.07 -9.14 2.29
CA ARG A 38 -11.28 -8.37 2.59
C ARG A 38 -11.76 -8.50 4.03
N GLN A 39 -11.44 -9.59 4.71
CA GLN A 39 -11.81 -9.76 6.13
C GLN A 39 -11.12 -8.79 7.10
N PHE A 40 -10.07 -8.07 6.68
CA PHE A 40 -9.37 -7.07 7.49
C PHE A 40 -9.77 -5.63 7.15
N GLU A 41 -10.77 -5.43 6.28
CA GLU A 41 -11.27 -4.09 5.98
C GLU A 41 -12.22 -3.60 7.08
N GLU A 42 -12.13 -2.31 7.39
CA GLU A 42 -12.99 -1.61 8.33
C GLU A 42 -13.59 -0.38 7.63
N ASP A 43 -14.92 -0.29 7.58
CA ASP A 43 -15.67 0.81 6.94
C ASP A 43 -15.22 1.12 5.50
N GLY A 44 -14.95 0.07 4.72
CA GLY A 44 -14.51 0.18 3.32
C GLY A 44 -13.09 0.73 3.17
N LYS A 45 -12.26 0.59 4.20
CA LYS A 45 -10.86 0.99 4.21
C LYS A 45 -9.97 -0.08 4.82
N ILE A 46 -8.70 -0.04 4.50
CA ILE A 46 -7.68 -0.84 5.15
C ILE A 46 -6.38 -0.04 5.29
N VAL A 47 -5.64 -0.29 6.36
CA VAL A 47 -4.27 0.22 6.54
C VAL A 47 -3.30 -0.91 6.25
N LEU A 48 -2.34 -0.66 5.35
CA LEU A 48 -1.33 -1.64 4.96
C LEU A 48 0.04 -1.15 5.40
N ASN A 49 0.78 -2.03 6.07
CA ASN A 49 2.18 -1.79 6.44
C ASN A 49 3.07 -2.12 5.24
N LEU A 50 3.77 -1.12 4.70
CA LEU A 50 4.74 -1.28 3.60
C LEU A 50 6.19 -1.30 4.09
N GLY A 51 6.42 -1.43 5.40
CA GLY A 51 7.75 -1.50 5.97
C GLY A 51 8.59 -2.61 5.32
N PRO A 52 9.90 -2.39 5.07
CA PRO A 52 10.75 -3.37 4.38
C PRO A 52 10.80 -4.77 5.02
N SER A 53 10.49 -4.87 6.33
CA SER A 53 10.41 -6.14 7.05
C SER A 53 9.02 -6.81 7.01
N ALA A 54 7.98 -6.07 6.64
CA ALA A 54 6.58 -6.51 6.64
C ALA A 54 6.13 -7.08 5.29
N VAL A 55 6.77 -6.65 4.20
CA VAL A 55 6.39 -7.00 2.82
C VAL A 55 7.55 -7.57 2.02
N GLN A 56 7.23 -8.34 0.97
CA GLN A 56 8.18 -8.80 -0.03
C GLN A 56 7.74 -8.32 -1.42
N SER A 57 8.69 -8.30 -2.36
CA SER A 57 8.42 -7.95 -3.76
C SER A 57 7.69 -6.62 -3.95
N LEU A 58 7.95 -5.63 -3.08
CA LEU A 58 7.27 -4.33 -3.13
C LEU A 58 7.57 -3.61 -4.45
N ASP A 59 6.52 -3.38 -5.23
CA ASP A 59 6.53 -2.52 -6.40
C ASP A 59 5.68 -1.28 -6.14
N LEU A 60 6.30 -0.10 -6.25
CA LEU A 60 5.64 1.20 -6.17
C LEU A 60 5.48 1.76 -7.60
N GLY A 61 4.63 1.09 -8.38
CA GLY A 61 4.40 1.35 -9.79
C GLY A 61 3.65 2.66 -10.08
N ILE A 62 3.49 2.96 -11.37
CA ILE A 62 2.74 4.13 -11.84
C ILE A 62 1.23 3.90 -11.77
N GLU A 63 0.78 2.68 -12.03
CA GLU A 63 -0.64 2.32 -12.08
C GLU A 63 -1.15 1.73 -10.76
N ALA A 64 -0.29 0.99 -10.05
CA ALA A 64 -0.63 0.34 -8.79
C ALA A 64 0.58 0.20 -7.87
N VAL A 65 0.30 -0.07 -6.60
CA VAL A 65 1.23 -0.65 -5.63
C VAL A 65 0.92 -2.13 -5.50
N SER A 66 1.95 -2.98 -5.58
CA SER A 66 1.80 -4.41 -5.31
C SER A 66 2.92 -4.95 -4.44
N PHE A 67 2.61 -5.96 -3.64
CA PHE A 67 3.56 -6.62 -2.76
C PHE A 67 2.99 -7.93 -2.23
N ASP A 68 3.86 -8.78 -1.69
CA ASP A 68 3.48 -9.98 -0.96
C ASP A 68 3.50 -9.68 0.54
N ALA A 69 2.45 -10.06 1.27
CA ALA A 69 2.39 -9.91 2.72
C ALA A 69 1.69 -11.09 3.38
N ARG A 70 1.90 -11.22 4.70
CA ARG A 70 1.21 -12.24 5.51
C ARG A 70 0.12 -11.60 6.35
N PHE A 71 -1.08 -12.13 6.21
CA PHE A 71 -2.23 -11.75 7.01
C PHE A 71 -2.69 -12.97 7.80
N ASP A 72 -2.67 -12.86 9.12
CA ASP A 72 -2.92 -13.98 10.04
C ASP A 72 -2.11 -15.24 9.67
N GLY A 73 -0.82 -15.04 9.36
CA GLY A 73 0.12 -16.11 8.99
C GLY A 73 0.01 -16.62 7.55
N SER A 74 -1.07 -16.30 6.83
CA SER A 74 -1.29 -16.72 5.44
C SER A 74 -0.69 -15.70 4.46
N SER A 75 0.09 -16.18 3.49
CA SER A 75 0.65 -15.33 2.43
C SER A 75 -0.42 -14.93 1.42
N MET A 76 -0.40 -13.68 0.99
CA MET A 76 -1.29 -13.15 -0.05
C MET A 76 -0.60 -12.06 -0.85
N ASP A 77 -0.87 -12.06 -2.14
CA ASP A 77 -0.47 -11.00 -3.07
C ASP A 77 -1.46 -9.84 -2.93
N VAL A 78 -0.94 -8.65 -2.67
CA VAL A 78 -1.71 -7.41 -2.57
C VAL A 78 -1.52 -6.60 -3.83
N PHE A 79 -2.61 -6.04 -4.35
CA PHE A 79 -2.60 -5.13 -5.49
C PHE A 79 -3.58 -3.98 -5.25
N VAL A 80 -3.07 -2.75 -5.30
CA VAL A 80 -3.84 -1.53 -5.02
C VAL A 80 -3.58 -0.51 -6.13
N PRO A 81 -4.56 -0.23 -7.00
CA PRO A 81 -4.45 0.89 -7.95
C PRO A 81 -4.19 2.22 -7.23
N ILE A 82 -3.35 3.07 -7.83
CA ILE A 82 -2.91 4.34 -7.21
C ILE A 82 -4.09 5.26 -6.85
N GLU A 83 -5.18 5.19 -7.60
CA GLU A 83 -6.39 5.99 -7.35
C GLU A 83 -7.08 5.66 -6.02
N PHE A 84 -6.89 4.46 -5.47
CA PHE A 84 -7.46 4.01 -4.20
C PHE A 84 -6.51 4.17 -3.01
N ILE A 85 -5.29 4.67 -3.22
CA ILE A 85 -4.40 5.06 -2.13
C ILE A 85 -4.80 6.46 -1.66
N LEU A 86 -5.34 6.52 -0.44
CA LEU A 86 -5.85 7.74 0.17
C LEU A 86 -4.75 8.56 0.86
N ALA A 87 -3.78 7.90 1.47
CA ALA A 87 -2.67 8.54 2.18
C ALA A 87 -1.48 7.60 2.36
N ILE A 88 -0.30 8.18 2.61
CA ILE A 88 0.90 7.53 3.14
C ILE A 88 1.38 8.30 4.38
N TYR A 89 1.73 7.59 5.45
CA TYR A 89 2.15 8.16 6.72
C TYR A 89 3.03 7.19 7.53
N THR A 90 3.49 7.64 8.69
CA THR A 90 4.38 6.93 9.64
C THR A 90 3.63 6.31 10.80
#